data_AF-A0A8G2BLW2-F1
#
_entry.id   AF-A0A8G2BLW2-F1
#
_cell.length_a   1.000
_cell.length_b   1.000
_cell.length_c   1.000
_cell.angle_alpha   90.00
_cell.angle_beta   90.00
_cell.angle_gamma   90.00
#
_symmetry.space_group_name_H-M   'P 1'
#
loop_
_entity.id
_entity.type
_entity.pdbx_description
1 polymer ?
#
loop_
_entity_poly.entity_id
_entity_poly.type
_entity_poly.pdbx_seq_one_letter_code
_entity_poly.pdbx_strand_id
1 'polypeptide(L)'
;MSSYDAYNRAIKNTASPRDVEYRLLGQVTSALMKAQQRMSDARTKPTAMAEVMDALNWNNQVWDTFVQDVGTEGNMLPRELRAAIVSLGIWVSRETGLVTSGEGDIEALISVNKAIMRGLNPGRAEQDDKAEKPATDPGISASLDSF
;
A
#
# COMPACT_ATOMS: atom_id res chain seq x y z
N MET A 1 -24.44 18.90 19.52
CA MET A 1 -23.83 17.57 19.28
C MET A 1 -24.25 17.15 17.88
N SER A 2 -23.37 17.30 16.89
CA SER A 2 -23.69 17.06 15.48
C SER A 2 -23.56 15.57 15.14
N SER A 3 -24.45 15.08 14.28
CA SER A 3 -24.51 13.72 13.72
C SER A 3 -23.17 13.21 13.14
N TYR A 4 -22.26 14.13 12.79
CA TYR A 4 -20.92 13.85 12.28
C TYR A 4 -20.04 13.02 13.22
N ASP A 5 -20.13 13.25 14.53
CA ASP A 5 -19.33 12.52 15.53
C ASP A 5 -19.84 11.10 15.76
N ALA A 6 -21.13 10.85 15.51
CA ALA A 6 -21.75 9.53 15.59
C ALA A 6 -21.44 8.69 14.35
N TYR A 7 -21.43 9.30 13.16
CA TYR A 7 -21.01 8.66 11.91
C TYR A 7 -19.51 8.26 11.95
N ASN A 8 -18.65 9.16 12.44
CA ASN A 8 -17.22 8.87 12.63
C ASN A 8 -16.92 7.85 13.75
N ARG A 9 -17.86 7.61 14.68
CA ARG A 9 -17.71 6.55 15.70
C ARG A 9 -18.17 5.19 15.21
N ALA A 10 -19.12 5.12 14.27
CA ALA A 10 -19.58 3.87 13.68
C ALA A 10 -18.54 3.24 12.72
N ILE A 11 -17.72 4.07 12.05
CA ILE A 11 -16.65 3.59 11.15
C ILE A 11 -15.39 3.15 11.91
N LYS A 12 -15.24 3.48 13.20
CA LYS A 12 -14.08 3.11 14.02
C LYS A 12 -13.98 1.62 14.41
N ASN A 13 -14.92 0.78 13.98
CA ASN A 13 -14.93 -0.66 14.26
C ASN A 13 -14.76 -1.57 13.02
N THR A 14 -14.46 -1.00 11.85
CA THR A 14 -14.14 -1.73 10.61
C THR A 14 -12.80 -1.25 10.09
N ALA A 15 -11.87 -2.17 9.79
CA ALA A 15 -10.57 -1.83 9.22
C ALA A 15 -10.71 -0.88 8.03
N SER A 16 -9.94 0.21 8.00
CA SER A 16 -9.96 1.12 6.85
C SER A 16 -9.51 0.39 5.57
N PRO A 17 -9.89 0.85 4.37
CA PRO A 17 -9.40 0.25 3.11
C PRO A 17 -7.87 0.11 3.07
N ARG A 18 -7.15 1.11 3.59
CA ARG A 18 -5.68 1.09 3.70
C ARG A 18 -5.16 0.01 4.65
N ASP A 19 -5.87 -0.26 5.75
CA ASP A 19 -5.49 -1.35 6.65
C ASP A 19 -5.68 -2.73 5.99
N VAL A 20 -6.70 -2.87 5.16
CA VAL A 20 -6.94 -4.09 4.38
C VAL A 20 -5.81 -4.30 3.37
N GLU A 21 -5.49 -3.27 2.59
CA GLU A 21 -4.38 -3.27 1.62
C GLU A 21 -3.04 -3.58 2.29
N TYR A 22 -2.74 -2.93 3.41
CA TYR A 22 -1.51 -3.17 4.18
C TYR A 22 -1.41 -4.62 4.65
N ARG A 23 -2.50 -5.20 5.19
CA ARG A 23 -2.51 -6.60 5.62
C ARG A 23 -2.33 -7.56 4.44
N LEU A 24 -3.02 -7.33 3.32
CA LEU A 24 -2.91 -8.16 2.13
C LEU A 24 -1.47 -8.15 1.59
N LEU A 25 -0.88 -6.96 1.44
CA LEU A 25 0.52 -6.82 1.03
C LEU A 25 1.49 -7.50 2.01
N GLY A 26 1.25 -7.39 3.33
CA GLY A 26 2.06 -8.05 4.34
C GLY A 26 2.02 -9.57 4.25
N GLN A 27 0.85 -10.14 3.98
CA GLN A 27 0.69 -11.58 3.81
C GLN A 27 1.42 -12.10 2.57
N VAL A 28 1.24 -11.45 1.41
CA VAL A 28 1.89 -11.88 0.16
C VAL A 28 3.41 -11.65 0.20
N THR A 29 3.87 -10.57 0.84
CA THR A 29 5.31 -10.35 1.09
C THR A 29 5.91 -11.46 1.95
N SER A 30 5.19 -11.89 2.99
CA SER A 30 5.64 -13.01 3.83
C SER A 30 5.68 -14.33 3.06
N ALA A 31 4.75 -14.55 2.13
CA ALA A 31 4.78 -15.71 1.24
C ALA A 31 5.96 -15.68 0.27
N LEU A 32 6.25 -14.53 -0.36
CA LEU A 32 7.42 -14.37 -1.21
C LEU A 32 8.73 -14.61 -0.46
N MET A 33 8.85 -14.12 0.78
CA MET A 33 10.03 -14.38 1.62
C MET A 33 10.21 -15.87 1.94
N LYS A 34 9.12 -16.60 2.20
CA LYS A 34 9.17 -18.06 2.35
C LYS A 34 9.57 -18.74 1.04
N ALA A 35 8.99 -18.33 -0.08
CA ALA A 35 9.32 -18.85 -1.40
C ALA A 35 10.81 -18.65 -1.74
N GLN A 36 11.38 -17.48 -1.42
CA GLN A 36 12.80 -17.20 -1.61
C GLN A 36 13.69 -18.24 -0.91
N GLN A 37 13.36 -18.63 0.32
CA GLN A 37 14.09 -19.65 1.08
C GLN A 37 14.00 -21.05 0.44
N ARG A 38 13.02 -21.27 -0.45
CA ARG A 38 12.74 -22.55 -1.11
C ARG A 38 13.28 -22.63 -2.53
N MET A 39 13.78 -21.53 -3.10
CA MET A 39 14.28 -21.50 -4.48
C MET A 39 15.45 -22.45 -4.74
N SER A 40 16.32 -22.68 -3.76
CA SER A 40 17.41 -23.66 -3.87
C SER A 40 16.88 -25.10 -4.00
N ASP A 41 15.85 -25.43 -3.22
CA ASP A 41 15.17 -26.72 -3.23
C ASP A 41 14.31 -26.92 -4.50
N ALA A 42 13.73 -25.86 -5.04
CA ALA A 42 12.78 -25.88 -6.16
C ALA A 42 13.35 -26.55 -7.43
N ARG A 43 14.68 -26.55 -7.61
CA ARG A 43 15.35 -27.24 -8.74
C ARG A 43 15.22 -28.76 -8.69
N THR A 44 14.99 -29.33 -7.51
CA THR A 44 15.03 -30.79 -7.30
C THR A 44 13.77 -31.34 -6.66
N LYS A 45 12.96 -30.48 -6.02
CA LYS A 45 11.75 -30.86 -5.30
C LYS A 45 10.52 -30.19 -5.95
N PRO A 46 9.65 -30.95 -6.62
CA PRO A 46 8.44 -30.41 -7.24
C PRO A 46 7.53 -29.66 -6.25
N THR A 47 7.48 -30.09 -4.99
CA THR A 47 6.70 -29.41 -3.95
C THR A 47 7.26 -28.03 -3.60
N ALA A 48 8.58 -27.88 -3.53
CA ALA A 48 9.21 -26.58 -3.30
C ALA A 48 9.01 -25.64 -4.51
N MET A 49 9.05 -26.19 -5.73
CA MET A 49 8.71 -25.41 -6.93
C MET A 49 7.24 -24.94 -6.89
N ALA A 50 6.30 -25.80 -6.53
CA ALA A 50 4.89 -25.42 -6.38
C ALA A 50 4.71 -24.27 -5.37
N GLU A 51 5.35 -24.37 -4.19
CA GLU A 51 5.31 -23.31 -3.17
C GLU A 51 5.84 -21.95 -3.70
N VAL A 52 6.90 -21.97 -4.52
CA VAL A 52 7.44 -20.75 -5.15
C VAL A 52 6.45 -20.18 -6.16
N MET A 53 5.91 -21.02 -7.05
CA MET A 53 4.97 -20.62 -8.09
C MET A 53 3.67 -20.07 -7.51
N ASP A 54 3.16 -20.66 -6.43
CA ASP A 54 1.96 -20.20 -5.73
C ASP A 54 2.16 -18.79 -5.15
N ALA A 55 3.31 -18.54 -4.51
CA ALA A 55 3.61 -17.22 -3.95
C ALA A 55 3.77 -16.14 -5.03
N LEU A 56 4.43 -16.48 -6.14
CA LEU A 56 4.60 -15.59 -7.29
C LEU A 56 3.26 -15.25 -7.95
N ASN A 57 2.42 -16.26 -8.19
CA ASN A 57 1.08 -16.09 -8.75
C ASN A 57 0.19 -15.23 -7.84
N TRP A 58 0.23 -15.49 -6.53
CA TRP A 58 -0.53 -14.68 -5.58
C TRP A 58 -0.07 -13.22 -5.57
N ASN A 59 1.24 -12.96 -5.63
CA ASN A 59 1.76 -11.60 -5.76
C ASN A 59 1.22 -10.90 -7.02
N ASN A 60 1.25 -11.57 -8.17
CA ASN A 60 0.68 -11.01 -9.40
C ASN A 60 -0.82 -10.70 -9.25
N GLN A 61 -1.61 -11.60 -8.68
CA GLN A 61 -3.05 -11.38 -8.48
C GLN A 61 -3.36 -10.18 -7.58
N VAL A 62 -2.58 -10.00 -6.51
CA VAL A 62 -2.71 -8.82 -5.63
C VAL A 62 -2.45 -7.54 -6.40
N TRP A 63 -1.37 -7.50 -7.20
CA TRP A 63 -1.03 -6.33 -8.00
C TRP A 63 -2.04 -6.07 -9.12
N ASP A 64 -2.54 -7.10 -9.80
CA ASP A 64 -3.61 -6.97 -10.79
C ASP A 64 -4.88 -6.38 -10.17
N THR A 65 -5.20 -6.76 -8.94
CA THR A 65 -6.34 -6.19 -8.19
C THR A 65 -6.14 -4.70 -7.93
N PHE A 66 -4.95 -4.27 -7.51
CA PHE A 66 -4.65 -2.85 -7.31
C PHE A 66 -4.72 -2.05 -8.62
N VAL A 67 -4.20 -2.60 -9.72
CA VAL A 67 -4.25 -1.97 -11.05
C VAL A 67 -5.70 -1.80 -11.51
N GLN A 68 -6.53 -2.84 -11.32
CA GLN A 68 -7.95 -2.78 -11.66
C GLN A 68 -8.69 -1.72 -10.81
N ASP A 69 -8.45 -1.69 -9.50
CA ASP A 69 -9.11 -0.75 -8.59
C ASP A 69 -8.80 0.71 -8.94
N VAL A 70 -7.53 1.05 -9.21
CA VAL A 70 -7.15 2.40 -9.64
C VAL A 70 -7.61 2.75 -11.05
N GLY A 71 -8.01 1.75 -11.85
CA GLY A 71 -8.58 1.92 -13.18
C GLY A 71 -10.09 2.18 -13.19
N THR A 72 -10.78 2.00 -12.05
CA THR A 72 -12.25 2.16 -11.99
C THR A 72 -12.70 3.62 -12.10
N GLU A 73 -13.84 3.82 -12.78
CA GLU A 73 -14.53 5.12 -12.79
C GLU A 73 -15.04 5.43 -11.37
N GLY A 74 -14.48 6.46 -10.73
CA GLY A 74 -14.80 6.85 -9.35
C GLY A 74 -13.63 6.70 -8.37
N ASN A 75 -12.46 6.20 -8.80
CA ASN A 75 -11.28 6.19 -7.94
C ASN A 75 -10.82 7.62 -7.61
N MET A 76 -10.77 7.94 -6.31
CA MET A 76 -10.50 9.29 -5.80
C MET A 76 -9.01 9.63 -5.67
N LEU A 77 -8.10 8.72 -6.04
CA LEU A 77 -6.67 9.01 -6.00
C LEU A 77 -6.27 10.00 -7.10
N PRO A 78 -5.25 10.85 -6.86
CA PRO A 78 -4.66 11.71 -7.89
C PRO A 78 -4.20 10.91 -9.10
N ARG A 79 -4.35 11.48 -10.30
CA ARG A 79 -4.03 10.82 -11.57
C ARG A 79 -2.58 10.29 -11.60
N GLU A 80 -1.66 11.07 -11.06
CA GLU A 80 -0.23 10.77 -10.98
C GLU A 80 0.02 9.54 -10.11
N LEU A 81 -0.68 9.44 -8.98
CA LEU A 81 -0.57 8.30 -8.07
C LEU A 81 -1.15 7.03 -8.71
N ARG A 82 -2.29 7.13 -9.39
CA ARG A 82 -2.88 6.00 -10.15
C ARG A 82 -1.92 5.52 -11.23
N ALA A 83 -1.33 6.44 -12.00
CA ALA A 83 -0.34 6.11 -13.03
C ALA A 83 0.92 5.43 -12.46
N ALA A 84 1.38 5.85 -11.28
CA ALA A 84 2.49 5.20 -10.58
C ALA A 84 2.15 3.77 -10.16
N ILE A 85 0.94 3.53 -9.61
CA ILE A 85 0.46 2.19 -9.23
C ILE A 85 0.35 1.28 -10.45
N VAL A 86 -0.22 1.77 -11.56
CA VAL A 86 -0.30 1.03 -12.83
C VAL A 86 1.09 0.66 -13.35
N SER A 87 2.03 1.61 -13.33
CA SER A 87 3.41 1.37 -13.78
C SER A 87 4.12 0.31 -12.94
N LEU A 88 3.91 0.31 -11.62
CA LEU A 88 4.43 -0.71 -10.72
C LEU A 88 3.79 -2.07 -10.97
N GLY A 89 2.48 -2.15 -11.19
CA GLY A 89 1.80 -3.41 -11.52
C GLY A 89 2.34 -4.05 -12.80
N ILE A 90 2.59 -3.24 -13.84
CA ILE A 90 3.22 -3.72 -15.09
C ILE A 90 4.63 -4.25 -14.81
N TRP A 91 5.43 -3.52 -14.03
CA TRP A 91 6.78 -3.95 -13.67
C TRP A 91 6.76 -5.26 -12.86
N VAL A 92 5.86 -5.37 -11.88
CA VAL A 92 5.69 -6.59 -11.07
C VAL A 92 5.31 -7.77 -11.93
N SER A 93 4.34 -7.61 -12.84
CA SER A 93 3.92 -8.69 -13.75
C SER A 93 5.09 -9.20 -14.59
N ARG A 94 5.89 -8.28 -15.14
CA ARG A 94 7.12 -8.61 -15.89
C ARG A 94 8.15 -9.32 -15.01
N GLU A 95 8.45 -8.78 -13.84
CA GLU A 95 9.46 -9.32 -12.93
C GLU A 95 9.08 -10.71 -12.41
N THR A 96 7.81 -10.93 -12.07
CA THR A 96 7.28 -12.25 -11.72
C THR A 96 7.50 -13.27 -12.85
N GLY A 97 7.32 -12.86 -14.11
CA GLY A 97 7.63 -13.69 -15.28
C GLY A 97 9.12 -14.06 -15.37
N LEU A 98 10.01 -13.09 -15.12
CA LEU A 98 11.46 -13.32 -15.09
C LEU A 98 11.85 -14.29 -13.97
N VAL A 99 11.34 -14.10 -12.75
CA VAL A 99 11.60 -15.00 -11.62
C VAL A 99 11.10 -16.42 -11.92
N THR A 100 9.92 -16.54 -12.53
CA THR A 100 9.35 -17.82 -12.97
C THR A 100 10.25 -18.55 -13.97
N SER A 101 10.85 -17.82 -14.92
CA SER A 101 11.82 -18.37 -15.88
C SER A 101 13.22 -18.63 -15.29
N GLY A 102 13.47 -18.23 -14.04
CA GLY A 102 14.78 -18.33 -13.40
C GLY A 102 15.77 -17.22 -13.79
N GLU A 103 15.29 -16.15 -14.45
CA GLU A 103 16.09 -15.02 -14.92
C GLU A 103 15.96 -13.77 -14.04
N GLY A 104 14.97 -13.75 -13.13
CA GLY A 104 14.66 -12.61 -12.26
C GLY A 104 15.06 -12.81 -10.80
N ASP A 105 14.83 -11.78 -10.00
CA ASP A 105 15.12 -11.79 -8.55
C ASP A 105 13.86 -11.60 -7.71
N ILE A 106 13.51 -12.62 -6.92
CA ILE A 106 12.37 -12.56 -6.01
C ILE A 106 12.55 -11.49 -4.92
N GLU A 107 13.79 -11.12 -4.57
CA GLU A 107 14.06 -10.05 -3.60
C GLU A 107 13.59 -8.69 -4.13
N ALA A 108 13.64 -8.47 -5.45
CA ALA A 108 13.15 -7.23 -6.05
C ALA A 108 11.64 -7.05 -5.79
N LEU A 109 10.85 -8.13 -5.96
CA LEU A 109 9.42 -8.15 -5.66
C LEU A 109 9.15 -7.88 -4.16
N ILE A 110 9.91 -8.54 -3.29
CA ILE A 110 9.82 -8.36 -1.83
C ILE A 110 10.11 -6.90 -1.44
N SER A 111 11.15 -6.31 -2.03
CA SER A 111 11.58 -4.94 -1.74
C SER A 111 10.52 -3.91 -2.13
N VAL A 112 9.91 -4.07 -3.31
CA VAL A 112 8.82 -3.21 -3.77
C VAL A 112 7.61 -3.31 -2.83
N ASN A 113 7.18 -4.52 -2.47
CA ASN A 113 6.05 -4.66 -1.55
C ASN A 113 6.34 -4.02 -0.18
N LYS A 114 7.55 -4.21 0.37
CA LYS A 114 7.97 -3.55 1.62
C LYS A 114 7.98 -2.02 1.48
N ALA A 115 8.37 -1.48 0.33
CA ALA A 115 8.36 -0.04 0.08
C ALA A 115 6.93 0.52 0.09
N ILE A 116 5.99 -0.16 -0.57
CA ILE A 116 4.57 0.23 -0.57
C ILE A 116 3.98 0.13 0.83
N MET A 117 4.25 -0.95 1.57
CA MET A 117 3.81 -1.10 2.96
C MET A 117 4.30 0.04 3.85
N ARG A 118 5.54 0.52 3.68
CA ARG A 118 6.04 1.70 4.42
C ARG A 118 5.25 2.98 4.11
N GLY A 119 4.80 3.15 2.87
CA GLY A 119 3.93 4.26 2.46
C GLY A 119 2.48 4.12 2.95
N LEU A 120 2.01 2.89 3.14
CA LEU A 120 0.66 2.59 3.63
C LEU A 120 0.53 2.60 5.16
N ASN A 121 1.64 2.69 5.90
CA ASN A 121 1.66 2.56 7.36
C ASN A 121 0.63 3.50 8.05
N PRO A 122 -0.40 2.96 8.73
CA PRO A 122 -1.53 3.73 9.26
C PRO A 122 -1.13 4.80 10.31
N GLY A 123 0.05 4.68 10.92
CA GLY A 123 0.56 5.67 11.87
C GLY A 123 1.12 6.97 11.27
N ARG A 124 1.30 7.07 9.94
CA ARG A 124 1.89 8.26 9.29
C ARG A 124 0.83 9.22 8.74
N ALA A 125 -0.30 8.71 8.26
CA ALA A 125 -1.39 9.53 7.74
C ALA A 125 -2.05 10.43 8.81
N GLU A 126 -2.07 10.00 10.08
CA GLU A 126 -2.60 10.81 11.20
C GLU A 126 -1.69 12.00 11.61
N GLN A 127 -0.42 12.00 11.19
CA GLN A 127 0.54 13.07 11.53
C GLN A 127 0.47 14.23 10.53
N ASP A 128 0.24 13.93 9.25
CA ASP A 128 0.14 14.94 8.19
C ASP A 128 -1.15 15.78 8.33
N ASP A 129 -2.27 15.17 8.75
CA ASP A 129 -3.55 15.85 9.00
C ASP A 129 -3.55 16.77 10.24
N LYS A 130 -2.62 16.55 11.18
CA LYS A 130 -2.45 17.40 12.38
C LYS A 130 -1.53 18.60 12.15
N ALA A 131 -0.72 18.58 11.09
CA ALA A 131 0.23 19.65 10.80
C ALA A 131 -0.42 20.88 10.14
N GLU A 132 -1.67 20.76 9.66
CA GLU A 132 -2.40 21.83 8.97
C GLU A 132 -3.46 22.49 9.86
N LYS A 133 -3.06 22.96 11.05
CA LYS A 133 -3.81 24.03 11.74
C LYS A 133 -2.97 25.30 11.70
N PRO A 134 -3.36 26.35 10.93
CA PRO A 134 -2.76 27.65 11.08
C PRO A 134 -3.03 28.14 12.50
N ALA A 135 -1.98 28.60 13.20
CA ALA A 135 -2.15 29.37 14.41
C ALA A 135 -2.91 30.65 14.05
N THR A 136 -4.18 30.71 14.39
CA THR A 136 -4.96 31.95 14.38
C THR A 136 -4.33 32.87 15.41
N ASP A 137 -3.64 33.91 14.95
CA ASP A 137 -3.05 34.95 15.79
C ASP A 137 -4.17 35.76 16.46
N PRO A 138 -4.32 35.74 17.81
CA PRO A 138 -5.31 36.53 18.49
C PRO A 138 -4.68 37.84 18.96
N GLY A 139 -4.87 38.88 18.15
CA GLY A 139 -5.21 40.20 18.67
C GLY A 139 -4.06 41.16 18.94
N ILE A 140 -4.12 42.31 18.25
CA ILE A 140 -3.96 43.61 18.90
C ILE A 140 -5.07 44.52 18.37
N SER A 141 -6.17 44.61 19.13
CA SER A 141 -7.00 45.81 19.17
C SER A 141 -6.38 46.72 20.23
N ALA A 142 -5.77 47.81 19.79
CA ALA A 142 -5.38 48.91 20.66
C ALA A 142 -6.04 50.18 20.12
N SER A 143 -7.21 50.48 20.67
CA SER A 143 -7.76 51.83 20.67
C SER A 143 -6.78 52.78 21.35
N LEU A 144 -6.49 53.91 20.71
CA LEU A 144 -5.99 55.11 21.38
C LEU A 144 -6.76 56.31 20.85
N ASP A 145 -7.78 56.69 21.60
CA ASP A 145 -8.30 58.04 21.65
C ASP A 145 -7.24 58.98 22.27
N SER A 146 -7.28 60.25 21.84
CA SER A 146 -6.58 61.45 22.36
C SER A 146 -5.22 61.79 21.72
N PHE A 147 -5.23 62.63 20.68
CA PHE A 147 -4.94 64.09 20.74
C PHE A 147 -5.35 64.76 19.43
#